data_AF-A0A919IVA3-F1
#
_entry.id   AF-A0A919IVA3-F1
#
_cell.length_a   1.000
_cell.length_b   1.000
_cell.length_c   1.000
_cell.angle_alpha   90.00
_cell.angle_beta   90.00
_cell.angle_gamma   90.00
#
_symmetry.space_group_name_H-M   'P 1'
#
loop_
_entity.id
_entity.type
_entity.pdbx_description
1 polymer ?
#
loop_
_entity_poly.entity_id
_entity_poly.type
_entity_poly.pdbx_seq_one_letter_code
_entity_poly.pdbx_strand_id
1 'polypeptide(L)'
;MPDDDLAAKLTKDQALVLSDWLYRMMGTPAFDNLVNEERAVWSPLYTVAGTLEKSLVEILMPDYSDRLRTARERLLDSLGM
;
A
#
# COMPACT_ATOMS: atom_id res chain seq x y z
N MET A 1 16.15 -13.68 18.98
CA MET A 1 17.13 -13.07 18.05
C MET A 1 16.62 -11.68 17.76
N PRO A 2 17.46 -10.64 17.63
CA PRO A 2 16.93 -9.38 17.09
C PRO A 2 16.46 -9.69 15.67
N ASP A 3 15.18 -9.50 15.41
CA ASP A 3 14.65 -9.48 14.05
C ASP A 3 15.44 -8.39 13.30
N ASP A 4 16.19 -8.79 12.27
CA ASP A 4 16.91 -7.84 11.43
C ASP A 4 15.83 -7.14 10.58
N ASP A 5 15.49 -5.90 10.94
CA ASP A 5 14.46 -5.11 10.27
C ASP A 5 14.81 -4.91 8.79
N LEU A 6 14.10 -5.61 7.90
CA LEU A 6 14.24 -5.44 6.46
C LEU A 6 13.39 -4.26 5.99
N ALA A 7 14.05 -3.15 5.62
CA ALA A 7 13.38 -1.95 5.11
C ALA A 7 13.36 -1.91 3.57
N ALA A 8 12.15 -1.92 2.99
CA ALA A 8 11.95 -1.59 1.58
C ALA A 8 11.67 -0.09 1.41
N LYS A 9 12.36 0.57 0.47
CA LYS A 9 12.09 1.97 0.12
C LYS A 9 11.03 2.03 -0.96
N LEU A 10 9.96 2.76 -0.70
CA LEU A 10 8.93 3.07 -1.69
C LEU A 10 9.11 4.50 -2.19
N THR A 11 8.89 4.72 -3.49
CA THR A 11 8.68 6.06 -4.01
C THR A 11 7.33 6.60 -3.50
N LYS A 12 7.15 7.92 -3.59
CA LYS A 12 5.89 8.55 -3.20
C LYS A 12 4.70 8.01 -3.99
N ASP A 13 4.87 7.80 -5.29
CA ASP A 13 3.83 7.26 -6.17
C ASP A 13 3.50 5.80 -5.79
N GLN A 14 4.52 4.97 -5.50
CA GLN A 14 4.31 3.59 -5.02
C GLN A 14 3.56 3.55 -3.69
N ALA A 15 3.99 4.37 -2.72
CA ALA A 15 3.36 4.43 -1.40
C ALA A 15 1.89 4.87 -1.51
N LEU A 16 1.59 5.89 -2.32
CA LEU A 16 0.25 6.41 -2.51
C LEU A 16 -0.69 5.35 -3.12
N VAL A 17 -0.26 4.70 -4.21
CA VAL A 17 -1.06 3.67 -4.89
C VAL A 17 -1.26 2.44 -4.01
N LEU A 18 -0.21 1.99 -3.31
CA LEU A 18 -0.30 0.84 -2.41
C LEU A 18 -1.24 1.11 -1.24
N SER A 19 -1.15 2.30 -0.63
CA SER A 19 -2.03 2.70 0.47
C SER A 19 -3.50 2.73 0.05
N ASP A 20 -3.81 3.35 -1.09
CA ASP A 20 -5.17 3.39 -1.64
C ASP A 20 -5.73 1.99 -1.90
N TRP A 21 -4.91 1.12 -2.50
CA TRP A 21 -5.31 -0.25 -2.80
C TRP A 21 -5.54 -1.07 -1.53
N LEU A 22 -4.63 -1.01 -0.55
CA LEU A 22 -4.81 -1.71 0.74
C LEU A 22 -6.08 -1.25 1.44
N TYR A 23 -6.36 0.05 1.48
CA TYR A 23 -7.59 0.59 2.07
C TYR A 23 -8.86 0.04 1.41
N ARG A 24 -8.85 -0.14 0.08
CA ARG A 24 -10.01 -0.69 -0.66
C ARG A 24 -10.16 -2.20 -0.52
N MET A 25 -9.06 -2.92 -0.33
CA MET A 25 -9.02 -4.39 -0.37
C MET A 25 -9.11 -5.04 1.00
N MET A 26 -8.41 -4.52 2.01
CA MET A 26 -8.42 -5.10 3.36
C MET A 26 -9.83 -5.08 3.95
N GLY A 27 -10.28 -6.20 4.52
CA GLY A 27 -11.63 -6.35 5.05
C GLY A 27 -12.68 -6.75 4.00
N THR A 28 -12.29 -6.86 2.72
CA THR A 28 -13.16 -7.47 1.72
C THR A 28 -13.11 -9.00 1.86
N PRO A 29 -14.24 -9.71 1.72
CA PRO A 29 -14.24 -11.17 1.85
C PRO A 29 -13.27 -11.86 0.89
N ALA A 30 -13.11 -11.34 -0.32
CA ALA A 30 -12.20 -11.89 -1.32
C ALA A 30 -10.73 -11.79 -0.89
N PHE A 31 -10.30 -10.61 -0.42
CA PHE A 31 -8.94 -10.41 0.04
C PHE A 31 -8.66 -11.15 1.34
N ASP A 32 -9.58 -11.08 2.30
CA ASP A 32 -9.42 -11.72 3.60
C ASP A 32 -9.34 -13.25 3.44
N ASN A 33 -10.15 -13.84 2.55
CA ASN A 33 -10.06 -15.27 2.24
C ASN A 33 -8.70 -15.64 1.64
N LEU A 34 -8.18 -14.84 0.70
CA LEU A 34 -6.86 -15.06 0.10
C LEU A 34 -5.74 -15.00 1.16
N VAL A 35 -5.71 -13.95 1.99
CA VAL A 35 -4.67 -13.81 3.02
C VAL A 35 -4.81 -14.88 4.11
N ASN A 36 -6.02 -15.36 4.38
CA ASN A 36 -6.25 -16.45 5.33
C ASN A 36 -5.71 -17.81 4.86
N GLU A 37 -5.37 -17.99 3.59
CA GLU A 37 -4.64 -19.17 3.11
C GLU A 37 -3.23 -19.26 3.73
N GLU A 38 -2.58 -18.12 3.97
CA GLU A 38 -1.33 -18.00 4.75
C GLU A 38 -1.45 -16.87 5.76
N ARG A 39 -2.04 -17.18 6.91
CA ARG A 39 -2.40 -16.20 7.96
C ARG A 39 -1.18 -15.41 8.47
N ALA A 40 0.04 -15.95 8.39
CA ALA A 40 1.23 -15.22 8.81
C ALA A 40 1.45 -13.93 8.01
N VAL A 41 0.95 -13.84 6.77
CA VAL A 41 1.07 -12.64 5.91
C VAL A 41 0.31 -11.44 6.49
N TRP A 42 -0.67 -11.63 7.37
CA TRP A 42 -1.33 -10.51 8.06
C TRP A 42 -0.33 -9.63 8.82
N SER A 43 0.69 -10.23 9.45
CA SER A 43 1.68 -9.48 10.23
C SER A 43 2.42 -8.43 9.39
N PRO A 44 3.11 -8.78 8.29
CA PRO A 44 3.76 -7.77 7.44
C PRO A 44 2.76 -6.86 6.74
N LEU A 45 1.55 -7.32 6.39
CA LEU A 45 0.51 -6.45 5.81
C LEU A 45 0.08 -5.34 6.77
N TYR A 46 -0.18 -5.66 8.03
CA TYR A 46 -0.52 -4.65 9.04
C TYR A 46 0.64 -3.70 9.31
N THR A 47 1.88 -4.19 9.32
CA THR A 47 3.08 -3.33 9.45
C THR A 47 3.20 -2.35 8.29
N VAL A 48 3.02 -2.81 7.05
CA VAL A 48 3.07 -1.95 5.86
C VAL A 48 1.90 -0.96 5.85
N ALA A 49 0.67 -1.42 6.05
CA ALA A 49 -0.52 -0.58 6.08
C ALA A 49 -0.42 0.52 7.15
N GLY A 50 -0.03 0.14 8.38
CA GLY A 50 0.14 1.10 9.48
C GLY A 50 1.31 2.08 9.24
N THR A 51 2.37 1.66 8.56
CA THR A 51 3.45 2.56 8.16
C THR A 51 2.98 3.59 7.13
N LEU A 52 2.23 3.14 6.12
CA LEU A 52 1.70 4.01 5.06
C LEU A 52 0.69 5.02 5.62
N GLU A 53 -0.25 4.58 6.45
CA GLU A 53 -1.26 5.43 7.10
C GLU A 53 -0.61 6.58 7.89
N LYS A 54 0.49 6.31 8.61
CA LYS A 54 1.21 7.31 9.39
C LYS A 54 2.05 8.26 8.56
N SER A 55 2.48 7.84 7.37
CA SER A 55 3.48 8.56 6.57
C SER A 55 2.87 9.40 5.44
N LEU A 56 1.65 9.09 5.01
CA LEU A 56 1.01 9.72 3.84
C LEU A 56 -0.02 10.77 4.25
N VAL A 57 0.42 12.03 4.31
CA VAL A 57 -0.46 13.18 4.54
C VAL A 57 -1.33 13.47 3.29
N GLU A 58 -0.90 13.00 2.12
CA GLU A 58 -1.56 13.18 0.82
C GLU A 58 -3.00 12.72 0.78
N ILE A 59 -3.36 11.71 1.57
CA ILE A 59 -4.71 11.14 1.65
C ILE A 59 -5.71 12.18 2.17
N LEU A 60 -5.24 13.19 2.89
CA LEU A 60 -6.06 14.27 3.45
C LEU A 60 -6.18 15.48 2.50
N MET A 61 -5.45 15.50 1.38
CA MET A 61 -5.46 16.63 0.46
C MET A 61 -6.70 16.62 -0.45
N PRO A 62 -7.27 17.79 -0.77
CA PRO A 62 -8.48 17.88 -1.59
C PRO A 62 -8.28 17.40 -3.04
N ASP A 63 -7.04 17.41 -3.53
CA ASP A 63 -6.65 16.93 -4.87
C ASP A 63 -6.12 15.48 -4.83
N TYR A 64 -6.37 14.73 -3.76
CA TYR A 64 -5.90 13.35 -3.58
C TYR A 64 -6.21 12.46 -4.79
N SER A 65 -7.45 12.52 -5.32
CA SER A 65 -7.87 11.69 -6.45
C SER A 65 -7.03 11.93 -7.71
N ASP A 66 -6.69 13.18 -8.01
CA ASP A 66 -5.85 13.51 -9.17
C ASP A 66 -4.39 13.11 -8.96
N ARG A 67 -3.88 13.27 -7.74
CA ARG A 67 -2.54 12.80 -7.37
C ARG A 67 -2.43 11.28 -7.51
N LEU A 68 -3.42 10.54 -7.01
CA LEU A 68 -3.47 9.08 -7.09
C LEU A 68 -3.53 8.61 -8.54
N ARG A 69 -4.36 9.25 -9.38
CA ARG A 69 -4.44 8.93 -10.81
C ARG A 69 -3.10 9.17 -11.51
N THR A 70 -2.49 10.33 -11.29
CA THR A 70 -1.20 10.69 -11.91
C THR A 70 -0.09 9.73 -11.45
N ALA A 71 -0.04 9.39 -10.17
CA ALA A 71 0.90 8.40 -9.63
C ALA A 71 0.72 7.03 -10.30
N ARG A 72 -0.52 6.58 -10.46
CA ARG A 72 -0.84 5.33 -11.16
C ARG A 72 -0.36 5.34 -12.60
N GLU A 73 -0.65 6.41 -13.35
CA GLU A 73 -0.22 6.57 -14.75
C GLU A 73 1.32 6.49 -14.88
N ARG A 74 2.06 7.18 -14.01
CA ARG A 74 3.53 7.13 -14.00
C ARG A 74 4.09 5.76 -13.67
N LEU A 75 3.48 5.04 -12.73
CA LEU A 75 3.93 3.69 -12.38
C LEU A 75 3.67 2.70 -13.53
N LEU A 76 2.52 2.79 -14.20
CA LEU A 76 2.22 1.94 -15.36
C LEU A 76 3.19 2.19 -16.50
N ASP A 77 3.46 3.47 -16.82
CA ASP A 77 4.48 3.86 -17.81
C ASP A 77 5.87 3.29 -17.45
N SER A 78 6.23 3.33 -16.16
CA SER A 78 7.51 2.76 -15.68
C SER A 78 7.60 1.24 -15.81
N LEU A 79 6.46 0.55 -15.84
CA LEU A 79 6.35 -0.89 -16.03
C LEU A 79 6.15 -1.29 -17.49
N GLY A 80 5.99 -0.33 -18.41
CA GLY A 80 5.68 -0.57 -19.82
C GLY A 80 4.25 -1.09 -20.07
N MET A 81 3.29 -0.72 -19.21
CA MET A 81 1.89 -1.14 -19.25
C MET A 81 0.94 -0.02 -19.66
#